data_AF-A0A1V6G3M8-F1
#
_entry.id   AF-A0A1V6G3M8-F1
#
_cell.length_a   1.000
_cell.length_b   1.000
_cell.length_c   1.000
_cell.angle_alpha   90.00
_cell.angle_beta   90.00
_cell.angle_gamma   90.00
#
_symmetry.space_group_name_H-M   'P 1'
#
loop_
_entity.id
_entity.type
_entity.pdbx_description
1 polymer ?
#
loop_
_entity_poly.entity_id
_entity_poly.type
_entity_poly.pdbx_seq_one_letter_code
_entity_poly.pdbx_strand_id
1 'polypeptide(L)'
;MLGVCIGADRAEGFLTAKRQLLRPLDDAAPEPELAALERRVLEEANALGIGPMGMGGVTTLLGVKIAARTRLPASYFVTVAYLCWACRRRGLRVPTDGPLQWLN
;
A
#
# COMPACT_ATOMS: atom_id res chain seq x y z
N MET A 1 7.04 0.77 3.25
CA MET A 1 5.85 1.11 2.42
C MET A 1 4.62 1.10 3.31
N LEU A 2 3.60 1.89 2.95
CA LEU A 2 2.28 1.83 3.56
C LEU A 2 1.25 1.28 2.57
N GLY A 3 0.42 0.35 3.04
CA GLY A 3 -0.81 -0.08 2.39
C GLY A 3 -1.98 0.45 3.19
N VAL A 4 -2.95 1.10 2.55
CA VAL A 4 -4.05 1.78 3.22
C VAL A 4 -5.38 1.34 2.63
N CYS A 5 -6.38 1.13 3.48
CA CYS A 5 -7.77 0.96 3.08
C CYS A 5 -8.62 2.09 3.71
N ILE A 6 -9.36 2.81 2.88
CA ILE A 6 -10.34 3.82 3.30
C ILE A 6 -11.74 3.22 3.13
N GLY A 7 -12.50 3.13 4.23
CA GLY A 7 -13.79 2.44 4.28
C GLY A 7 -13.67 0.99 4.76
N ALA A 8 -14.54 0.10 4.25
CA ALA A 8 -14.73 -1.27 4.73
C ALA A 8 -15.18 -1.38 6.19
N ASP A 9 -15.32 -2.61 6.69
CA ASP A 9 -15.34 -2.93 8.12
C ASP A 9 -13.91 -3.18 8.63
N ARG A 10 -13.77 -3.56 9.90
CA ARG A 10 -12.45 -3.82 10.50
C ARG A 10 -11.71 -4.99 9.83
N ALA A 11 -12.39 -6.09 9.52
CA ALA A 11 -11.75 -7.28 8.98
C ALA A 11 -11.31 -7.07 7.53
N GLU A 12 -12.21 -6.58 6.69
CA GLU A 12 -11.93 -6.34 5.26
C GLU A 12 -10.97 -5.17 5.09
N GLY A 13 -11.00 -4.17 5.97
CA GLY A 13 -10.03 -3.07 6.00
C GLY A 13 -8.59 -3.57 6.17
N PHE A 14 -8.36 -4.50 7.11
CA PHE A 14 -7.03 -5.13 7.29
C PHE A 14 -6.62 -5.96 6.07
N LEU A 15 -7.54 -6.76 5.52
CA LEU A 15 -7.25 -7.58 4.34
C LEU A 15 -6.90 -6.73 3.12
N THR A 16 -7.71 -5.71 2.84
CA THR A 16 -7.50 -4.81 1.69
C THR A 16 -6.21 -4.01 1.85
N ALA A 17 -5.93 -3.42 3.03
CA ALA A 17 -4.69 -2.71 3.29
C ALA A 17 -3.46 -3.62 3.14
N LYS A 18 -3.54 -4.88 3.61
CA LYS A 18 -2.46 -5.86 3.45
C LYS A 18 -2.21 -6.22 1.98
N ARG A 19 -3.27 -6.38 1.18
CA ARG A 19 -3.16 -6.64 -0.27
C ARG A 19 -2.49 -5.50 -1.03
N GLN A 20 -2.67 -4.25 -0.61
CA GLN A 20 -1.99 -3.11 -1.23
C GLN A 20 -0.45 -3.24 -1.17
N LEU A 21 0.10 -3.94 -0.17
CA LEU A 21 1.55 -4.19 -0.05
C LEU A 21 2.10 -5.20 -1.08
N LEU A 22 1.23 -5.83 -1.88
CA LEU A 22 1.62 -6.73 -2.97
C LEU A 22 1.74 -6.01 -4.32
N ARG A 23 1.24 -4.78 -4.42
CA ARG A 23 1.31 -3.97 -5.63
C ARG A 23 2.77 -3.61 -5.99
N PRO A 24 3.10 -3.51 -7.29
CA PRO A 24 4.37 -2.96 -7.74
C PRO A 24 4.64 -1.57 -7.15
N LEU A 25 5.91 -1.23 -6.93
CA LEU A 25 6.26 0.04 -6.30
C LEU A 25 5.98 1.23 -7.23
N ASP A 26 6.16 1.03 -8.52
CA ASP A 26 6.02 1.99 -9.63
C ASP A 26 4.59 2.19 -10.13
N ASP A 27 3.62 1.40 -9.65
CA ASP A 27 2.21 1.61 -9.97
C ASP A 27 1.58 2.79 -9.18
N ALA A 28 0.36 3.16 -9.54
CA ALA A 28 -0.46 4.12 -8.79
C ALA A 28 -1.91 3.60 -8.71
N ALA A 29 -2.68 4.10 -7.75
CA ALA A 29 -4.09 3.78 -7.66
C ALA A 29 -4.82 4.14 -8.98
N PRO A 30 -5.75 3.31 -9.46
CA PRO A 30 -6.47 3.59 -10.71
C PRO A 30 -7.38 4.82 -10.58
N GLU A 31 -7.93 5.07 -9.39
CA GLU A 31 -8.72 6.27 -9.12
C GLU A 31 -7.81 7.52 -8.99
N PRO A 32 -8.00 8.58 -9.80
CA PRO A 32 -7.10 9.75 -9.80
C PRO A 32 -6.97 10.45 -8.45
N GLU A 33 -8.04 10.51 -7.67
CA GLU A 33 -8.05 11.11 -6.33
C GLU A 33 -7.22 10.30 -5.34
N LEU A 34 -7.29 8.96 -5.40
CA LEU A 34 -6.48 8.09 -4.57
C LEU A 34 -5.01 8.13 -4.99
N ALA A 35 -4.72 8.20 -6.29
CA ALA A 35 -3.35 8.35 -6.78
C ALA A 35 -2.74 9.68 -6.34
N ALA A 36 -3.51 10.77 -6.36
CA ALA A 36 -3.08 12.05 -5.84
C ALA A 36 -2.82 11.99 -4.33
N LEU A 37 -3.65 11.27 -3.59
CA LEU A 37 -3.46 11.05 -2.16
C LEU A 37 -2.22 10.19 -1.87
N GLU A 38 -1.96 9.12 -2.64
CA GLU A 38 -0.75 8.29 -2.54
C GLU A 38 0.51 9.16 -2.67
N ARG A 39 0.57 10.02 -3.69
CA ARG A 39 1.70 10.95 -3.91
C ARG A 39 1.85 11.95 -2.77
N ARG A 40 0.77 12.63 -2.40
CA ARG A 40 0.81 13.66 -1.35
C ARG A 40 1.29 13.08 -0.02
N VAL A 41 0.75 11.93 0.40
CA VAL A 41 1.16 11.29 1.66
C VAL A 41 2.62 10.85 1.62
N LEU A 42 3.10 10.36 0.47
CA LEU A 42 4.51 9.99 0.30
C LEU A 42 5.44 11.21 0.42
N GLU A 43 5.09 12.32 -0.25
CA GLU A 43 5.83 13.58 -0.20
C GLU A 43 5.86 14.15 1.21
N GLU A 44 4.70 14.28 1.86
CA GLU A 44 4.57 14.80 3.23
C GLU A 44 5.35 13.93 4.22
N ALA A 45 5.24 12.59 4.15
CA ALA A 45 5.95 11.70 5.04
C ALA A 45 7.48 11.76 4.89
N ASN A 46 7.97 11.98 3.67
CA ASN A 46 9.41 12.14 3.41
C ASN A 46 9.92 13.54 3.79
N ALA A 47 9.07 14.56 3.81
CA ALA A 47 9.40 15.89 4.31
C ALA A 47 9.55 15.96 5.85
N LEU A 48 9.07 14.95 6.60
CA LEU A 48 9.18 14.92 8.07
C LEU A 48 10.62 14.75 8.58
N GLY A 49 11.57 14.34 7.76
CA GLY A 49 12.97 14.17 8.16
C GLY A 49 13.24 12.99 9.11
N ILE A 50 12.26 12.08 9.31
CA ILE A 50 12.37 10.92 10.20
C ILE A 50 13.40 9.91 9.67
N GLY A 51 13.34 9.65 8.36
CA GLY A 51 14.26 8.74 7.68
C GLY A 51 14.19 7.27 8.11
N PRO A 52 15.10 6.42 7.61
CA PRO A 52 15.08 4.99 7.88
C PRO A 52 15.29 4.70 9.37
N MET A 53 14.40 3.91 9.96
CA MET A 53 14.45 3.53 11.38
C MET A 53 14.44 4.71 12.37
N GLY A 54 14.03 5.91 11.94
CA GLY A 54 14.04 7.11 12.78
C GLY A 54 15.42 7.75 12.97
N MET A 55 16.41 7.38 12.15
CA MET A 55 17.79 7.89 12.26
C MET A 55 18.03 9.19 11.47
N GLY A 56 16.97 9.85 11.01
CA GLY A 56 17.06 11.03 10.17
C GLY A 56 17.23 10.71 8.68
N GLY A 57 16.99 11.71 7.82
CA GLY A 57 17.19 11.62 6.38
C GLY A 57 15.94 11.95 5.57
N VAL A 58 16.05 11.87 4.23
CA VAL A 58 15.02 12.32 3.28
C VAL A 58 14.03 11.25 2.84
N THR A 59 14.18 10.01 3.34
CA THR A 59 13.36 8.87 2.92
C THR A 59 12.83 8.11 4.13
N THR A 60 11.63 8.48 4.58
CA THR A 60 10.85 7.79 5.60
C THR A 60 10.07 6.63 4.98
N LEU A 61 9.44 6.86 3.82
CA LEU A 61 8.62 5.89 3.10
C LEU A 61 9.14 5.69 1.68
N LEU A 62 9.21 4.42 1.26
CA LEU A 62 9.50 4.06 -0.13
C LEU A 62 8.28 4.19 -1.05
N GLY A 63 7.07 4.14 -0.49
CA GLY A 63 5.84 4.16 -1.27
C GLY A 63 4.60 4.01 -0.41
N VAL A 64 3.48 4.49 -0.93
CA VAL A 64 2.14 4.46 -0.32
C VAL A 64 1.17 3.90 -1.37
N LYS A 65 0.34 2.94 -0.96
CA LYS A 65 -0.63 2.26 -1.83
C LYS A 65 -2.00 2.28 -1.15
N ILE A 66 -2.98 2.96 -1.74
CA ILE A 66 -4.29 3.23 -1.13
C ILE A 66 -5.38 2.56 -1.97
N ALA A 67 -6.35 1.95 -1.30
CA ALA A 67 -7.60 1.53 -1.89
C ALA A 67 -8.79 2.04 -1.09
N ALA A 68 -9.91 2.26 -1.76
CA ALA A 68 -11.19 2.54 -1.13
C ALA A 68 -12.12 1.31 -1.18
N ARG A 69 -13.01 1.22 -0.20
CA ARG A 69 -14.08 0.22 -0.12
C ARG A 69 -15.37 0.87 0.35
N THR A 70 -16.50 0.29 -0.03
CA THR A 70 -17.78 0.64 0.57
C THR A 70 -17.74 0.40 2.08
N ARG A 71 -18.55 1.16 2.82
CA ARG A 71 -18.55 1.14 4.29
C ARG A 71 -19.98 1.35 4.81
N LEU A 72 -20.22 0.93 6.05
CA LEU A 72 -21.42 1.33 6.76
C LEU A 72 -21.45 2.87 6.89
N PRO A 73 -22.57 3.57 6.63
CA PRO A 73 -22.63 5.03 6.74
C PRO A 73 -22.20 5.57 8.11
N ALA A 74 -22.55 4.85 9.19
CA ALA A 74 -22.25 5.20 10.58
C ALA A 74 -20.80 4.91 11.02
N SER A 75 -19.92 4.47 10.13
CA SER A 75 -18.51 4.21 10.44
C SER A 75 -17.60 4.65 9.31
N TYR A 76 -16.45 5.22 9.65
CA TYR A 76 -15.42 5.62 8.68
C TYR A 76 -14.08 5.08 9.13
N PHE A 77 -13.76 3.84 8.73
CA PHE A 77 -12.47 3.23 9.05
C PHE A 77 -11.41 3.65 8.04
N VAL A 78 -10.21 3.92 8.56
CA VAL A 78 -8.99 4.05 7.75
C VAL A 78 -7.99 3.08 8.35
N THR A 79 -7.71 2.00 7.62
CA THR A 79 -6.80 0.94 8.07
C THR A 79 -5.45 1.12 7.39
N VAL A 80 -4.39 1.18 8.19
CA VAL A 80 -3.00 1.29 7.72
C VAL A 80 -2.26 0.00 8.04
N ALA A 81 -1.71 -0.65 7.02
CA ALA A 81 -0.75 -1.72 7.12
C ALA A 81 0.62 -1.22 6.66
N TYR A 82 1.68 -1.64 7.33
CA TYR A 82 3.04 -1.30 6.91
C TYR A 82 3.84 -2.55 6.55
N LEU A 83 4.74 -2.36 5.59
CA LEU A 83 5.77 -3.32 5.24
C LEU A 83 7.10 -2.76 5.72
N CYS A 84 7.77 -3.53 6.59
CA CYS A 84 9.10 -3.20 7.09
C CYS A 84 10.18 -3.44 6.04
N TRP A 85 11.43 -3.22 6.43
CA TRP A 85 12.61 -3.48 5.58
C TRP A 85 12.65 -4.92 5.04
N ALA A 86 12.21 -5.90 5.82
CA ALA A 86 12.16 -7.29 5.41
C ALA A 86 10.97 -7.56 4.46
N CYS A 87 11.04 -7.03 3.24
CA CYS A 87 10.11 -7.29 2.15
C CYS A 87 10.26 -8.73 1.65
N ARG A 88 9.57 -9.66 2.32
CA ARG A 88 9.55 -11.08 1.97
C ARG A 88 8.28 -11.40 1.19
N ARG A 89 8.29 -11.14 -0.11
CA ARG A 89 7.21 -11.49 -1.05
C ARG A 89 7.78 -12.11 -2.32
N ARG A 90 7.04 -13.05 -2.89
CA ARG A 90 7.27 -13.59 -4.24
C ARG A 90 5.91 -13.91 -4.86
N GLY A 91 5.76 -13.65 -6.14
CA GLY A 91 4.55 -13.96 -6.89
C GLY A 91 4.86 -14.96 -7.99
N LEU A 92 3.88 -15.78 -8.34
CA LEU A 92 3.93 -16.65 -9.51
C LEU A 92 2.56 -16.64 -10.19
N ARG A 93 2.56 -16.81 -11.50
CA ARG A 93 1.38 -16.99 -12.34
C ARG A 93 1.44 -18.38 -12.94
N VAL A 94 0.36 -19.14 -12.77
CA VAL A 94 0.20 -20.47 -13.38
C VAL A 94 -0.81 -20.34 -14.52
N PRO A 95 -0.36 -20.27 -15.78
CA PRO A 95 -1.27 -20.30 -16.93
C PRO A 95 -1.89 -21.70 -17.07
N THR A 96 -3.06 -21.76 -17.72
CA THR A 96 -3.79 -23.02 -17.99
C THR A 96 -3.06 -23.94 -18.97
N ASP A 97 -2.22 -23.38 -19.83
CA ASP A 97 -1.67 -23.99 -21.02
C ASP A 97 -0.20 -23.57 -21.26
N GLY A 98 0.62 -23.56 -20.21
CA GLY A 98 2.03 -23.22 -20.34
C GLY A 98 2.85 -23.35 -19.06
N PRO A 99 4.14 -22.99 -19.10
CA PRO A 99 5.00 -23.06 -17.94
C PRO A 99 4.63 -21.98 -16.90
N LEU A 100 4.89 -22.29 -15.63
CA LEU A 100 4.78 -21.34 -14.53
C LEU A 100 5.68 -20.12 -14.78
N GLN A 101 5.14 -18.92 -14.50
CA GLN A 101 5.83 -17.66 -14.67
C GLN A 101 6.05 -17.01 -13.30
N TRP A 102 7.30 -16.69 -12.96
CA TRP A 102 7.57 -15.90 -11.77
C TRP A 102 7.22 -14.43 -12.02
N LEU A 103 6.58 -13.78 -11.05
CA LEU A 103 6.34 -12.34 -11.07
C LEU A 103 7.57 -11.65 -10.48
N ASN A 104 8.10 -10.66 -11.22
CA ASN A 104 9.25 -9.85 -10.79
C ASN A 104 8.86 -8.89 -9.66
#